data_AF-A0A3C1TGT9-F1
#
_entry.id   AF-A0A3C1TGT9-F1
#
_cell.length_a   1.000
_cell.length_b   1.000
_cell.length_c   1.000
_cell.angle_alpha   90.00
_cell.angle_beta   90.00
_cell.angle_gamma   90.00
#
_symmetry.space_group_name_H-M   'P 1'
#
loop_
_entity.id
_entity.type
_entity.pdbx_description
1 polymer ?
#
loop_
_entity_poly.entity_id
_entity_poly.type
_entity_poly.pdbx_seq_one_letter_code
_entity_poly.pdbx_strand_id
1 'polypeptide(L)'
;MYSRTAIAVSTYYYFELARQNAKNRDVAESNLLAFWAKALTISSGKGSLASLGLTKKDVEETQLLENKAANLSHEANRLAVVQLTNTRTEAVKVAPDFAKDSALSVNNFAYLYNLGQFTKDTNQAILFKKLINTGNNGNFYHELQVAQAYAEYPRNKLTALDILASETVADTSQKVAMARQMLDFWLIKEARPSLVNLASLKTTADYWTAVRQHPFDMGVLTAATHYFNAQKNPKTAYDILLNALRFRRSAPELQKLYVLQCLKLYLTDFAEEGLQDLAQMTTATDYQAFLKTYQAQRALIEKERESFR
;
A
#
# COMPACT_ATOMS: atom_id res chain seq x y z
N MET A 1 2.64 30.26 -26.85
CA MET A 1 2.02 30.39 -25.51
C MET A 1 0.55 30.84 -25.60
N TYR A 2 -0.28 30.23 -26.46
CA TYR A 2 -1.70 30.56 -26.53
C TYR A 2 -2.52 29.35 -26.96
N SER A 3 -2.90 28.53 -25.98
CA SER A 3 -4.04 27.62 -26.08
C SER A 3 -4.49 27.19 -24.68
N ARG A 4 -4.59 28.14 -23.74
CA ARG A 4 -5.45 27.93 -22.56
C ARG A 4 -6.89 27.99 -23.08
N THR A 5 -7.66 26.91 -22.94
CA THR A 5 -9.05 26.88 -23.40
C THR A 5 -9.84 27.98 -22.67
N ALA A 6 -10.62 28.77 -23.40
CA ALA A 6 -11.33 29.93 -22.85
C ALA A 6 -12.16 29.60 -21.60
N ILE A 7 -12.66 28.37 -21.52
CA ILE A 7 -13.47 27.83 -20.40
C ILE A 7 -12.65 27.67 -19.11
N ALA A 8 -11.39 27.23 -19.19
CA ALA A 8 -10.50 27.12 -18.04
C ALA A 8 -10.23 28.50 -17.43
N VAL A 9 -10.02 29.50 -18.31
CA VAL A 9 -9.76 30.90 -17.93
C VAL A 9 -10.99 31.52 -17.26
N SER A 10 -12.20 31.30 -17.80
CA SER A 10 -13.43 31.85 -17.20
C SER A 10 -13.79 31.22 -15.86
N THR A 11 -13.68 29.90 -15.72
CA THR A 11 -14.00 29.21 -14.46
C THR A 11 -13.07 29.65 -13.33
N TYR A 12 -11.77 29.65 -13.61
CA TYR A 12 -10.76 30.17 -12.68
C TYR A 12 -10.99 31.65 -12.34
N TYR A 13 -11.28 32.49 -13.34
CA TYR A 13 -11.57 33.91 -13.15
C TYR A 13 -12.74 34.14 -12.17
N TYR A 14 -13.85 33.41 -12.31
CA TYR A 14 -14.97 33.54 -11.38
C TYR A 14 -14.66 33.02 -9.97
N PHE A 15 -13.84 31.98 -9.84
CA PHE A 15 -13.37 31.56 -8.51
C PHE A 15 -12.47 32.59 -7.84
N GLU A 16 -11.57 33.24 -8.58
CA GLU A 16 -10.73 34.33 -8.06
C GLU A 16 -11.56 35.55 -7.67
N LEU A 17 -12.53 35.94 -8.50
CA LEU A 17 -13.47 37.01 -8.14
C LEU A 17 -14.26 36.65 -6.88
N ALA A 18 -14.74 35.41 -6.78
CA ALA A 18 -15.43 34.95 -5.58
C ALA A 18 -14.51 35.01 -4.35
N ARG A 19 -13.25 34.59 -4.47
CA ARG A 19 -12.26 34.68 -3.38
C ARG A 19 -12.02 36.11 -2.91
N GLN A 20 -11.92 37.06 -3.84
CA GLN A 20 -11.68 38.47 -3.53
C GLN A 20 -12.89 39.16 -2.90
N ASN A 21 -14.11 38.72 -3.24
CA ASN A 21 -15.36 39.39 -2.83
C ASN A 21 -16.16 38.62 -1.76
N ALA A 22 -15.74 37.40 -1.39
CA ALA A 22 -16.47 36.58 -0.43
C ALA A 22 -16.34 37.12 0.99
N LYS A 23 -17.47 37.19 1.70
CA LYS A 23 -17.50 37.45 3.15
C LYS A 23 -16.83 36.35 3.96
N ASN A 24 -16.94 35.10 3.50
CA ASN A 24 -16.24 33.95 4.07
C ASN A 24 -15.18 33.47 3.10
N ARG A 25 -13.96 33.99 3.28
CA ARG A 25 -12.83 33.72 2.41
C ARG A 25 -12.40 32.25 2.45
N ASP A 26 -12.50 31.58 3.60
CA ASP A 26 -12.11 30.18 3.76
C ASP A 26 -12.94 29.25 2.86
N VAL A 27 -14.24 29.52 2.72
CA VAL A 27 -15.13 28.74 1.84
C VAL A 27 -14.77 28.95 0.38
N ALA A 28 -14.54 30.20 -0.04
CA ALA A 28 -14.16 30.51 -1.41
C ALA A 28 -12.80 29.89 -1.77
N GLU A 29 -11.82 29.97 -0.88
CA GLU A 29 -10.51 29.34 -1.06
C GLU A 29 -10.58 27.81 -1.04
N SER A 30 -11.38 27.21 -0.15
CA SER A 30 -11.57 25.76 -0.12
C SER A 30 -12.17 25.23 -1.43
N ASN A 31 -13.13 25.94 -2.01
CA ASN A 31 -13.70 25.59 -3.32
C ASN A 31 -12.67 25.70 -4.45
N LEU A 32 -11.83 26.75 -4.43
CA LEU A 32 -10.79 26.93 -5.43
C LEU A 32 -9.68 25.88 -5.31
N LEU A 33 -9.30 25.50 -4.08
CA LEU A 33 -8.39 24.37 -3.83
C LEU A 33 -8.98 23.05 -4.33
N ALA A 34 -10.29 22.79 -4.15
CA ALA A 34 -10.96 21.61 -4.69
C ALA A 34 -10.94 21.58 -6.22
N PHE A 35 -11.17 22.73 -6.87
CA PHE A 35 -11.03 22.88 -8.32
C PHE A 35 -9.61 22.50 -8.77
N TRP A 36 -8.58 23.02 -8.11
CA TRP A 36 -7.18 22.70 -8.43
C TRP A 36 -6.85 21.23 -8.22
N ALA A 37 -7.31 20.61 -7.13
CA ALA A 37 -7.10 19.18 -6.89
C ALA A 37 -7.67 18.35 -8.05
N LYS A 38 -8.86 18.70 -8.54
CA LYS A 38 -9.51 18.02 -9.67
C LYS A 38 -8.82 18.30 -11.01
N ALA A 39 -8.34 19.54 -11.22
CA ALA A 39 -7.61 19.94 -12.43
C ALA A 39 -6.26 19.24 -12.57
N LEU A 40 -5.55 19.05 -11.46
CA LEU A 40 -4.21 18.44 -11.45
C LEU A 40 -4.24 16.90 -11.36
N THR A 41 -5.38 16.31 -10.99
CA THR A 41 -5.52 14.85 -10.96
C THR A 41 -5.58 14.30 -12.38
N ILE A 42 -4.67 13.38 -12.70
CA ILE A 42 -4.68 12.64 -13.97
C ILE A 42 -5.81 11.61 -13.90
N SER A 43 -6.99 11.98 -14.40
CA SER A 43 -8.15 11.09 -14.52
C SER A 43 -8.67 11.09 -15.95
N SER A 44 -9.05 9.93 -16.47
CA SER A 44 -9.73 9.76 -17.76
C SER A 44 -11.26 9.68 -17.64
N GLY A 45 -11.81 9.91 -16.44
CA GLY A 45 -13.25 9.80 -16.17
C GLY A 45 -14.09 11.00 -16.63
N LYS A 46 -15.42 10.81 -16.71
CA LYS A 46 -16.38 11.90 -16.93
C LYS A 46 -16.20 12.99 -15.86
N GLY A 47 -15.93 14.22 -16.29
CA GLY A 47 -15.71 15.36 -15.41
C GLY A 47 -14.26 15.57 -14.96
N SER A 48 -13.29 14.83 -15.51
CA SER A 48 -11.87 15.17 -15.38
C SER A 48 -11.61 16.56 -15.94
N LEU A 49 -10.82 17.34 -15.20
CA LEU A 49 -10.38 18.67 -15.60
C LEU A 49 -8.95 18.65 -16.18
N ALA A 50 -8.35 17.46 -16.36
CA ALA A 50 -7.00 17.32 -16.91
C ALA A 50 -6.89 17.89 -18.35
N SER A 51 -8.00 17.92 -19.10
CA SER A 51 -8.07 18.52 -20.44
C SER A 51 -7.99 20.04 -20.46
N LEU A 52 -8.06 20.71 -19.30
CA LEU A 52 -7.96 22.17 -19.22
C LEU A 52 -6.54 22.69 -19.46
N GLY A 53 -5.53 21.82 -19.47
CA GLY A 53 -4.13 22.21 -19.67
C GLY A 53 -3.55 23.01 -18.50
N LEU A 54 -4.20 22.94 -17.33
CA LEU A 54 -3.72 23.56 -16.10
C LEU A 54 -2.56 22.76 -15.53
N THR A 55 -1.55 23.48 -15.06
CA THR A 55 -0.27 22.92 -14.60
C THR A 55 0.00 23.30 -13.16
N LYS A 56 0.99 22.62 -12.57
CA LYS A 56 1.54 22.97 -11.26
C LYS A 56 1.94 24.45 -11.17
N LYS A 57 2.53 25.01 -12.22
CA LYS A 57 2.98 26.41 -12.22
C LYS A 57 1.80 27.38 -12.05
N ASP A 58 0.66 27.06 -12.67
CA ASP A 58 -0.52 27.91 -12.63
C ASP A 58 -1.11 27.99 -11.21
N VAL A 59 -1.06 26.91 -10.42
CA VAL A 59 -1.50 26.95 -9.01
C VAL A 59 -0.48 27.65 -8.11
N GLU A 60 0.82 27.56 -8.40
CA GLU A 60 1.84 28.29 -7.63
C GLU A 60 1.67 29.81 -7.74
N GLU A 61 1.26 30.32 -8.91
CA GLU A 61 0.97 31.76 -9.13
C GLU A 61 -0.20 32.28 -8.27
N THR A 62 -1.07 31.40 -7.77
CA THR A 62 -2.25 31.79 -6.97
C THR A 62 -1.93 32.08 -5.50
N GLN A 63 -0.77 31.63 -5.00
CA GLN A 63 -0.39 31.65 -3.58
C GLN A 63 -1.38 30.90 -2.64
N LEU A 64 -2.33 30.12 -3.17
CA LEU A 64 -3.34 29.42 -2.35
C LEU A 64 -2.73 28.42 -1.36
N LEU A 65 -1.57 27.86 -1.68
CA LEU A 65 -0.88 26.88 -0.83
C LEU A 65 -0.17 27.52 0.37
N GLU A 66 0.01 28.84 0.35
CA GLU A 66 0.61 29.62 1.45
C GLU A 66 -0.44 30.01 2.49
N ASN A 67 -1.70 30.12 2.08
CA ASN A 67 -2.80 30.49 2.96
C ASN A 67 -3.10 29.33 3.93
N LYS A 68 -2.87 29.58 5.21
CA LYS A 68 -3.18 28.65 6.31
C LYS A 68 -4.53 29.06 6.92
N ALA A 69 -5.49 28.14 6.94
CA ALA A 69 -6.79 28.35 7.57
C ALA A 69 -7.10 27.22 8.56
N ALA A 70 -7.72 27.56 9.70
CA ALA A 70 -8.15 26.59 10.71
C ALA A 70 -9.50 25.93 10.35
N ASN A 71 -9.67 25.56 9.07
CA ASN A 71 -10.88 24.96 8.53
C ASN A 71 -10.54 23.58 7.92
N LEU A 72 -11.29 22.54 8.32
CA LEU A 72 -11.02 21.16 7.90
C LEU A 72 -11.06 20.98 6.37
N SER A 73 -12.07 21.55 5.71
CA SER A 73 -12.23 21.43 4.25
C SER A 73 -11.14 22.19 3.51
N HIS A 74 -10.76 23.37 4.01
CA HIS A 74 -9.65 24.14 3.44
C HIS A 74 -8.34 23.35 3.55
N GLU A 75 -7.99 22.90 4.74
CA GLU A 75 -6.77 22.15 5.00
C GLU A 75 -6.73 20.83 4.22
N ALA A 76 -7.83 20.07 4.20
CA ALA A 76 -7.93 18.84 3.44
C ALA A 76 -7.64 19.07 1.95
N ASN A 77 -8.26 20.09 1.35
CA ASN A 77 -8.05 20.41 -0.07
C ASN A 77 -6.64 20.96 -0.31
N ARG A 78 -6.10 21.79 0.59
CA ARG A 78 -4.74 22.31 0.47
C ARG A 78 -3.71 21.18 0.48
N LEU A 79 -3.83 20.23 1.42
CA LEU A 79 -2.96 19.07 1.50
C LEU A 79 -3.06 18.15 0.28
N ALA A 80 -4.25 18.01 -0.33
CA ALA A 80 -4.40 17.27 -1.58
C ALA A 80 -3.62 17.93 -2.73
N VAL A 81 -3.78 19.25 -2.92
CA VAL A 81 -3.07 19.99 -3.97
C VAL A 81 -1.57 19.97 -3.75
N VAL A 82 -1.11 20.17 -2.51
CA VAL A 82 0.31 20.10 -2.12
C VAL A 82 0.96 18.78 -2.51
N GLN A 83 0.25 17.66 -2.34
CA GLN A 83 0.74 16.34 -2.71
C GLN A 83 0.80 16.17 -4.24
N LEU A 84 -0.21 16.66 -4.97
CA LEU A 84 -0.23 16.62 -6.44
C LEU A 84 0.88 17.49 -7.05
N THR A 85 1.23 18.60 -6.41
CA THR A 85 2.28 19.51 -6.87
C THR A 85 3.67 19.17 -6.33
N ASN A 86 3.79 18.31 -5.31
CA ASN A 86 5.04 18.15 -4.54
C ASN A 86 5.59 19.49 -4.01
N THR A 87 4.71 20.42 -3.60
CA THR A 87 5.11 21.71 -3.02
C THR A 87 5.54 21.49 -1.57
N ARG A 88 6.65 22.12 -1.14
CA ARG A 88 7.08 22.07 0.27
C ARG A 88 6.24 23.04 1.09
N THR A 89 5.53 22.53 2.09
CA THR A 89 4.76 23.33 3.05
C THR A 89 4.62 22.55 4.36
N GLU A 90 3.90 23.11 5.32
CA GLU A 90 3.54 22.46 6.58
C GLU A 90 2.02 22.23 6.62
N ALA A 91 1.63 21.12 7.26
CA ALA A 91 0.24 20.92 7.60
C ALA A 91 -0.17 21.87 8.72
N VAL A 92 -1.34 22.48 8.60
CA VAL A 92 -1.97 23.16 9.73
C VAL A 92 -2.62 22.06 10.57
N LYS A 93 -2.28 22.04 11.85
CA LYS A 93 -2.96 21.16 12.80
C LYS A 93 -4.36 21.71 13.05
N VAL A 94 -5.31 21.23 12.27
CA VAL A 94 -6.73 21.45 12.50
C VAL A 94 -7.19 20.29 13.37
N ALA A 95 -7.10 20.47 14.69
CA ALA A 95 -7.54 19.44 15.63
C ALA A 95 -9.03 19.20 15.40
N PRO A 96 -9.43 18.04 14.89
CA PRO A 96 -10.83 17.70 14.86
C PRO A 96 -11.20 17.27 16.29
N ASP A 97 -12.32 17.76 16.82
CA ASP A 97 -12.90 17.19 18.04
C ASP A 97 -13.38 15.76 17.73
N PHE A 98 -12.46 14.79 17.83
CA PHE A 98 -12.77 13.38 17.65
C PHE A 98 -12.65 12.64 18.98
N ALA A 99 -13.80 12.24 19.52
CA ALA A 99 -13.84 11.07 20.38
C ALA A 99 -13.45 9.82 19.57
N LYS A 100 -12.96 8.78 20.24
CA LYS A 100 -12.43 7.55 19.61
C LYS A 100 -13.48 6.74 18.84
N ASP A 101 -14.76 7.05 19.04
CA ASP A 101 -15.97 6.42 18.53
C ASP A 101 -16.79 7.34 17.58
N SER A 102 -16.21 8.47 17.18
CA SER A 102 -16.90 9.48 16.37
C SER A 102 -17.34 8.92 15.01
N ALA A 103 -18.59 9.25 14.63
CA ALA A 103 -19.03 9.18 13.25
C ALA A 103 -18.34 10.30 12.46
N LEU A 104 -17.62 9.95 11.41
CA LEU A 104 -16.90 10.89 10.57
C LEU A 104 -17.88 11.66 9.68
N SER A 105 -17.72 12.98 9.57
CA SER A 105 -18.21 13.71 8.41
C SER A 105 -17.26 13.57 7.22
N VAL A 106 -17.71 13.99 6.04
CA VAL A 106 -16.85 14.05 4.83
C VAL A 106 -15.62 14.91 5.06
N ASN A 107 -15.76 16.05 5.73
CA ASN A 107 -14.65 16.98 6.01
C ASN A 107 -13.63 16.36 6.98
N ASN A 108 -14.15 15.64 7.97
CA ASN A 108 -13.36 14.93 8.96
C ASN A 108 -12.51 13.82 8.31
N PHE A 109 -13.14 12.98 7.50
CA PHE A 109 -12.45 11.93 6.76
C PHE A 109 -11.41 12.52 5.79
N ALA A 110 -11.79 13.48 4.95
CA ALA A 110 -10.91 14.05 3.94
C ALA A 110 -9.65 14.68 4.55
N TYR A 111 -9.80 15.40 5.68
CA TYR A 111 -8.65 15.95 6.40
C TYR A 111 -7.73 14.85 6.92
N LEU A 112 -8.25 13.85 7.63
CA LEU A 112 -7.45 12.75 8.17
C LEU A 112 -6.71 11.99 7.06
N TYR A 113 -7.42 11.66 5.98
CA TYR A 113 -6.90 10.92 4.85
C TYR A 113 -5.73 11.66 4.17
N ASN A 114 -5.90 12.96 3.91
CA ASN A 114 -4.87 13.76 3.26
C ASN A 114 -3.71 14.08 4.20
N LEU A 115 -3.98 14.32 5.49
CA LEU A 115 -2.94 14.52 6.50
C LEU A 115 -2.06 13.28 6.67
N GLY A 116 -2.66 12.09 6.65
CA GLY A 116 -1.92 10.84 6.77
C GLY A 116 -0.95 10.60 5.64
N GLN A 117 -1.41 10.80 4.41
CA GLN A 117 -0.54 10.67 3.24
C GLN A 117 0.54 11.74 3.21
N PHE A 118 0.19 12.98 3.57
CA PHE A 118 1.12 14.09 3.60
C PHE A 118 2.23 13.90 4.63
N THR A 119 1.87 13.61 5.89
CA THR A 119 2.83 13.44 6.98
C THR A 119 3.55 12.10 6.93
N LYS A 120 2.99 11.10 6.23
CA LYS A 120 3.43 9.71 6.23
C LYS A 120 3.49 9.12 7.64
N ASP A 121 2.66 9.64 8.56
CA ASP A 121 2.59 9.16 9.93
C ASP A 121 1.96 7.77 9.97
N THR A 122 2.83 6.78 10.13
CA THR A 122 2.43 5.37 10.16
C THR A 122 1.62 5.00 11.40
N ASN A 123 1.58 5.84 12.45
CA ASN A 123 0.70 5.63 13.60
C ASN A 123 -0.78 5.79 13.25
N GLN A 124 -1.09 6.49 12.15
CA GLN A 124 -2.46 6.66 11.71
C GLN A 124 -3.13 5.35 11.29
N ALA A 125 -2.37 4.32 10.95
CA ALA A 125 -2.94 3.00 10.71
C ALA A 125 -3.74 2.47 11.91
N ILE A 126 -3.27 2.73 13.14
CA ILE A 126 -3.98 2.34 14.37
C ILE A 126 -5.28 3.14 14.52
N LEU A 127 -5.26 4.42 14.14
CA LEU A 127 -6.45 5.28 14.16
C LEU A 127 -7.49 4.80 13.13
N PHE A 128 -7.09 4.58 11.87
CA PHE A 128 -8.01 4.12 10.83
C PHE A 128 -8.61 2.75 11.18
N LYS A 129 -7.80 1.81 11.68
CA LYS A 129 -8.30 0.52 12.18
C LYS A 129 -9.35 0.68 13.27
N LYS A 130 -9.15 1.61 14.20
CA LYS A 130 -10.14 1.90 15.25
C LYS A 130 -11.42 2.47 14.65
N LEU A 131 -11.32 3.47 13.77
CA LEU A 131 -12.47 4.10 13.12
C LEU A 131 -13.31 3.10 12.33
N ILE A 132 -12.68 2.14 11.65
CA ILE A 132 -13.35 1.02 10.98
C ILE A 132 -14.13 0.16 11.98
N ASN A 133 -13.47 -0.24 13.08
CA ASN A 133 -14.04 -1.16 14.06
C ASN A 133 -15.17 -0.57 14.92
N THR A 134 -15.40 0.75 14.89
CA THR A 134 -16.54 1.37 15.60
C THR A 134 -17.90 1.03 14.99
N GLY A 135 -17.95 0.65 13.71
CA GLY A 135 -19.21 0.44 12.97
C GLY A 135 -19.96 1.74 12.60
N ASN A 136 -19.62 2.88 13.21
CA ASN A 136 -20.26 4.18 12.95
C ASN A 136 -19.87 4.80 11.60
N ASN A 137 -18.84 4.26 10.94
CA ASN A 137 -18.22 4.84 9.75
C ASN A 137 -18.45 4.02 8.47
N GLY A 138 -19.59 3.32 8.37
CA GLY A 138 -19.90 2.45 7.23
C GLY A 138 -19.83 3.15 5.86
N ASN A 139 -20.17 4.44 5.79
CA ASN A 139 -20.08 5.24 4.56
C ASN A 139 -18.65 5.53 4.09
N PHE A 140 -17.65 5.29 4.94
CA PHE A 140 -16.22 5.48 4.65
C PHE A 140 -15.44 4.17 4.79
N TYR A 141 -16.13 3.02 4.88
CA TYR A 141 -15.48 1.76 5.25
C TYR A 141 -14.32 1.40 4.32
N HIS A 142 -14.56 1.44 3.00
CA HIS A 142 -13.57 1.13 1.99
C HIS A 142 -12.44 2.17 1.96
N GLU A 143 -12.78 3.45 2.02
CA GLU A 143 -11.80 4.53 1.98
C GLU A 143 -10.92 4.55 3.24
N LEU A 144 -11.46 4.17 4.40
CA LEU A 144 -10.70 3.97 5.64
C LEU A 144 -9.77 2.76 5.56
N GLN A 145 -10.18 1.66 4.91
CA GLN A 145 -9.31 0.51 4.70
C GLN A 145 -8.14 0.86 3.78
N VAL A 146 -8.37 1.61 2.69
CA VAL A 146 -7.31 2.15 1.84
C VAL A 146 -6.39 3.08 2.62
N ALA A 147 -6.93 3.97 3.46
CA ALA A 147 -6.14 4.86 4.32
C ALA A 147 -5.26 4.07 5.31
N GLN A 148 -5.83 3.04 5.93
CA GLN A 148 -5.12 2.13 6.83
C GLN A 148 -3.98 1.42 6.09
N ALA A 149 -4.25 0.85 4.92
CA ALA A 149 -3.26 0.15 4.11
C ALA A 149 -2.11 1.09 3.72
N TYR A 150 -2.40 2.32 3.31
CA TYR A 150 -1.39 3.33 3.01
C TYR A 150 -0.49 3.62 4.22
N ALA A 151 -1.07 3.81 5.40
CA ALA A 151 -0.31 4.08 6.61
C ALA A 151 0.48 2.85 7.12
N GLU A 152 0.00 1.62 6.88
CA GLU A 152 0.71 0.38 7.22
C GLU A 152 1.84 0.04 6.25
N TYR A 153 1.74 0.45 4.98
CA TYR A 153 2.67 0.03 3.94
C TYR A 153 4.16 0.26 4.28
N PRO A 154 4.57 1.40 4.86
CA PRO A 154 5.96 1.61 5.28
C PRO A 154 6.38 0.82 6.52
N ARG A 155 5.46 0.20 7.26
CA ARG A 155 5.73 -0.59 8.48
C ARG A 155 5.74 -2.09 8.21
N ASN A 156 4.73 -2.55 7.47
CA ASN A 156 4.49 -3.94 7.13
C ASN A 156 3.73 -4.04 5.82
N LYS A 157 4.49 -4.28 4.74
CA LYS A 157 3.93 -4.35 3.39
C LYS A 157 2.92 -5.48 3.23
N LEU A 158 3.16 -6.65 3.85
CA LEU A 158 2.20 -7.77 3.78
C LEU A 158 0.86 -7.41 4.43
N THR A 159 0.89 -6.77 5.60
CA THR A 159 -0.36 -6.32 6.25
C THR A 159 -1.11 -5.31 5.39
N ALA A 160 -0.41 -4.36 4.77
CA ALA A 160 -1.04 -3.41 3.86
C ALA A 160 -1.67 -4.10 2.63
N LEU A 161 -0.96 -5.06 2.02
CA LEU A 161 -1.47 -5.85 0.90
C LEU A 161 -2.66 -6.73 1.31
N ASP A 162 -2.64 -7.30 2.51
CA ASP A 162 -3.75 -8.11 3.05
C ASP A 162 -5.02 -7.27 3.25
N ILE A 163 -4.89 -6.05 3.76
CA ILE A 163 -6.03 -5.12 3.91
C ILE A 163 -6.67 -4.89 2.54
N LEU A 164 -5.89 -4.50 1.53
CA LEU A 164 -6.41 -4.22 0.19
C LEU A 164 -6.98 -5.49 -0.48
N ALA A 165 -6.28 -6.62 -0.36
CA ALA A 165 -6.74 -7.88 -0.95
C ALA A 165 -8.09 -8.31 -0.37
N SER A 166 -8.29 -8.15 0.94
CA SER A 166 -9.55 -8.51 1.61
C SER A 166 -10.78 -7.79 1.04
N GLU A 167 -10.60 -6.57 0.52
CA GLU A 167 -11.68 -5.82 -0.14
C GLU A 167 -11.96 -6.32 -1.56
N THR A 168 -10.91 -6.69 -2.28
CA THR A 168 -10.97 -6.89 -3.74
C THR A 168 -11.30 -8.31 -4.19
N VAL A 169 -11.17 -9.32 -3.31
CA VAL A 169 -11.32 -10.74 -3.66
C VAL A 169 -12.73 -11.08 -4.14
N ALA A 170 -13.76 -10.48 -3.52
CA ALA A 170 -15.16 -10.76 -3.83
C ALA A 170 -15.92 -9.56 -4.41
N ASP A 171 -15.46 -8.32 -4.18
CA ASP A 171 -16.11 -7.12 -4.67
C ASP A 171 -15.45 -6.64 -5.97
N THR A 172 -16.26 -6.51 -7.02
CA THR A 172 -15.83 -5.99 -8.33
C THR A 172 -16.46 -4.64 -8.68
N SER A 173 -17.17 -4.04 -7.74
CA SER A 173 -17.79 -2.73 -7.88
C SER A 173 -16.77 -1.60 -7.93
N GLN A 174 -17.24 -0.42 -8.30
CA GLN A 174 -16.43 0.79 -8.31
C GLN A 174 -15.98 1.23 -6.91
N LYS A 175 -16.60 0.73 -5.84
CA LYS A 175 -16.27 1.10 -4.45
C LYS A 175 -14.85 0.66 -4.06
N VAL A 176 -14.43 -0.51 -4.53
CA VAL A 176 -13.10 -1.09 -4.24
C VAL A 176 -12.09 -0.85 -5.37
N ALA A 177 -12.44 -0.03 -6.38
CA ALA A 177 -11.57 0.22 -7.52
C ALA A 177 -10.22 0.81 -7.10
N MET A 178 -10.23 1.73 -6.13
CA MET A 178 -9.00 2.32 -5.60
C MET A 178 -8.13 1.30 -4.87
N ALA A 179 -8.74 0.44 -4.03
CA ALA A 179 -8.03 -0.63 -3.34
C ALA A 179 -7.35 -1.59 -4.32
N ARG A 180 -8.07 -1.98 -5.39
CA ARG A 180 -7.53 -2.82 -6.46
C ARG A 180 -6.37 -2.18 -7.20
N GLN A 181 -6.53 -0.94 -7.66
CA GLN A 181 -5.47 -0.21 -8.35
C GLN A 181 -4.21 -0.06 -7.49
N MET A 182 -4.39 0.24 -6.20
CA MET A 182 -3.29 0.36 -5.25
C MET A 182 -2.60 -0.99 -5.01
N LEU A 183 -3.38 -2.07 -4.83
CA LEU A 183 -2.87 -3.43 -4.68
C LEU A 183 -2.04 -3.84 -5.89
N ASP A 184 -2.59 -3.71 -7.10
CA ASP A 184 -1.91 -4.07 -8.35
C ASP A 184 -0.61 -3.27 -8.52
N PHE A 185 -0.67 -1.95 -8.32
CA PHE A 185 0.51 -1.09 -8.41
C PHE A 185 1.59 -1.48 -7.40
N TRP A 186 1.23 -1.74 -6.14
CA TRP A 186 2.20 -2.16 -5.12
C TRP A 186 2.75 -3.55 -5.38
N LEU A 187 1.93 -4.51 -5.83
CA LEU A 187 2.42 -5.81 -6.24
C LEU A 187 3.42 -5.68 -7.39
N ILE A 188 3.20 -4.83 -8.39
CA ILE A 188 4.18 -4.59 -9.45
C ILE A 188 5.46 -3.94 -8.89
N LYS A 189 5.30 -2.94 -8.02
CA LYS A 189 6.42 -2.22 -7.40
C LYS A 189 7.33 -3.16 -6.59
N GLU A 190 6.73 -4.02 -5.78
CA GLU A 190 7.44 -4.94 -4.89
C GLU A 190 7.91 -6.22 -5.60
N ALA A 191 7.65 -6.37 -6.91
CA ALA A 191 8.25 -7.45 -7.72
C ALA A 191 9.70 -7.12 -8.13
N ARG A 192 10.14 -5.86 -7.96
CA ARG A 192 11.49 -5.44 -8.32
C ARG A 192 12.50 -5.90 -7.27
N PRO A 193 13.70 -6.36 -7.66
CA PRO A 193 14.76 -6.70 -6.71
C PRO A 193 15.07 -5.54 -5.78
N SER A 194 15.28 -5.82 -4.49
CA SER A 194 15.61 -4.81 -3.50
C SER A 194 17.07 -4.92 -3.04
N LEU A 195 17.72 -3.78 -2.79
CA LEU A 195 19.11 -3.74 -2.33
C LEU A 195 19.16 -3.85 -0.81
N VAL A 196 18.90 -5.06 -0.29
CA VAL A 196 19.01 -5.34 1.15
C VAL A 196 20.42 -5.81 1.47
N ASN A 197 21.09 -5.14 2.42
CA ASN A 197 22.37 -5.62 2.95
C ASN A 197 22.13 -6.82 3.89
N LEU A 198 22.08 -8.03 3.34
CA LEU A 198 21.83 -9.24 4.13
C LEU A 198 22.88 -9.47 5.24
N ALA A 199 24.10 -8.96 5.07
CA ALA A 199 25.16 -9.10 6.06
C ALA A 199 24.88 -8.29 7.34
N SER A 200 24.02 -7.27 7.30
CA SER A 200 23.65 -6.50 8.50
C SER A 200 22.56 -7.17 9.34
N LEU A 201 21.90 -8.22 8.85
CA LEU A 201 20.85 -8.91 9.59
C LEU A 201 21.45 -9.90 10.60
N LYS A 202 21.32 -9.63 11.90
CA LYS A 202 21.91 -10.46 12.97
C LYS A 202 20.89 -10.98 13.97
N THR A 203 19.91 -10.16 14.29
CA THR A 203 18.91 -10.43 15.32
C THR A 203 17.58 -10.85 14.72
N THR A 204 16.73 -11.47 15.53
CA THR A 204 15.35 -11.81 15.14
C THR A 204 14.58 -10.56 14.72
N ALA A 205 14.83 -9.41 15.36
CA ALA A 205 14.20 -8.14 15.00
C ALA A 205 14.63 -7.64 13.61
N ASP A 206 15.89 -7.84 13.22
CA ASP A 206 16.39 -7.46 11.90
C ASP A 206 15.69 -8.26 10.81
N TYR A 207 15.59 -9.59 10.98
CA TYR A 207 14.92 -10.46 10.02
C TYR A 207 13.43 -10.16 9.92
N TRP A 208 12.73 -9.92 11.04
CA TRP A 208 11.33 -9.49 11.00
C TRP A 208 11.14 -8.14 10.31
N THR A 209 12.08 -7.22 10.49
CA THR A 209 12.03 -5.92 9.80
C THR A 209 12.28 -6.11 8.30
N ALA A 210 13.30 -6.87 7.92
CA ALA A 210 13.60 -7.17 6.53
C ALA A 210 12.41 -7.84 5.82
N VAL A 211 11.81 -8.87 6.41
CA VAL A 211 10.64 -9.56 5.83
C VAL A 211 9.44 -8.62 5.70
N ARG A 212 9.17 -7.77 6.69
CA ARG A 212 8.05 -6.80 6.63
C ARG A 212 8.26 -5.73 5.56
N GLN A 213 9.50 -5.33 5.31
CA GLN A 213 9.86 -4.30 4.35
C GLN A 213 10.14 -4.84 2.94
N HIS A 214 10.48 -6.12 2.83
CA HIS A 214 10.88 -6.77 1.58
C HIS A 214 10.28 -8.18 1.49
N PRO A 215 8.94 -8.32 1.54
CA PRO A 215 8.29 -9.61 1.74
C PRO A 215 8.39 -10.56 0.54
N PHE A 216 8.85 -10.09 -0.62
CA PHE A 216 9.00 -10.88 -1.83
C PHE A 216 10.45 -10.96 -2.32
N ASP A 217 11.40 -10.40 -1.55
CA ASP A 217 12.81 -10.44 -1.92
C ASP A 217 13.39 -11.82 -1.61
N MET A 218 13.84 -12.53 -2.65
CA MET A 218 14.34 -13.90 -2.51
C MET A 218 15.58 -13.99 -1.61
N GLY A 219 16.43 -12.96 -1.58
CA GLY A 219 17.58 -12.93 -0.69
C GLY A 219 17.16 -12.85 0.77
N VAL A 220 16.20 -11.96 1.08
CA VAL A 220 15.62 -11.82 2.43
C VAL A 220 14.90 -13.09 2.85
N LEU A 221 14.06 -13.67 1.99
CA LEU A 221 13.29 -14.87 2.30
C LEU A 221 14.18 -16.08 2.55
N THR A 222 15.24 -16.25 1.74
CA THR A 222 16.24 -17.31 1.91
C THR A 222 17.00 -17.12 3.22
N ALA A 223 17.52 -15.92 3.48
CA ALA A 223 18.27 -15.62 4.70
C ALA A 223 17.42 -15.80 5.96
N ALA A 224 16.17 -15.31 5.95
CA ALA A 224 15.23 -15.49 7.06
C ALA A 224 14.90 -16.97 7.29
N THR A 225 14.69 -17.74 6.21
CA THR A 225 14.45 -19.19 6.28
C THR A 225 15.61 -19.89 6.96
N HIS A 226 16.85 -19.62 6.55
CA HIS A 226 18.03 -20.20 7.20
C HIS A 226 18.16 -19.78 8.66
N TYR A 227 17.97 -18.49 8.97
CA TYR A 227 18.06 -17.98 10.34
C TYR A 227 17.05 -18.66 11.27
N PHE A 228 15.77 -18.65 10.93
CA PHE A 228 14.73 -19.24 11.80
C PHE A 228 14.86 -20.76 11.91
N ASN A 229 15.31 -21.43 10.85
CA ASN A 229 15.66 -22.84 10.91
C ASN A 229 16.82 -23.12 11.88
N ALA A 230 17.88 -22.30 11.86
CA ALA A 230 19.01 -22.43 12.79
C ALA A 230 18.60 -22.15 14.25
N GLN A 231 17.62 -21.27 14.46
CA GLN A 231 17.03 -20.98 15.77
C GLN A 231 16.03 -22.05 16.25
N LYS A 232 15.97 -23.22 15.59
CA LYS A 232 14.98 -24.29 15.89
C LYS A 232 13.53 -23.81 15.84
N ASN A 233 13.24 -22.80 15.03
CA ASN A 233 11.90 -22.29 14.77
C ASN A 233 11.51 -22.40 13.28
N PRO A 234 11.45 -23.62 12.73
CA PRO A 234 11.14 -23.83 11.31
C PRO A 234 9.71 -23.44 10.93
N LYS A 235 8.78 -23.39 11.88
CA LYS A 235 7.40 -22.95 11.63
C LYS A 235 7.36 -21.48 11.19
N THR A 236 8.14 -20.61 11.84
CA THR A 236 8.21 -19.21 11.43
C THR A 236 8.75 -19.04 10.01
N ALA A 237 9.76 -19.82 9.61
CA ALA A 237 10.23 -19.81 8.22
C ALA A 237 9.13 -20.24 7.24
N TYR A 238 8.36 -21.27 7.57
CA TYR A 238 7.21 -21.70 6.78
C TYR A 238 6.16 -20.60 6.65
N ASP A 239 5.75 -19.97 7.75
CA ASP A 239 4.74 -18.91 7.75
C ASP A 239 5.18 -17.70 6.91
N ILE A 240 6.48 -17.35 6.93
CA ILE A 240 7.04 -16.28 6.09
C ILE A 240 6.90 -16.60 4.61
N LEU A 241 7.29 -17.81 4.19
CA LEU A 241 7.23 -18.23 2.79
C LEU A 241 5.79 -18.38 2.30
N LEU A 242 4.90 -18.93 3.12
CA LEU A 242 3.48 -19.06 2.81
C LEU A 242 2.84 -17.67 2.59
N ASN A 243 3.15 -16.70 3.46
CA ASN A 243 2.65 -15.33 3.30
C ASN A 243 3.15 -14.66 2.02
N ALA A 244 4.41 -14.90 1.62
CA ALA A 244 4.92 -14.42 0.35
C ALA A 244 4.19 -15.08 -0.84
N LEU A 245 3.98 -16.40 -0.80
CA LEU A 245 3.33 -17.16 -1.86
C LEU A 245 1.88 -16.76 -2.08
N ARG A 246 1.15 -16.35 -1.05
CA ARG A 246 -0.24 -15.84 -1.19
C ARG A 246 -0.37 -14.76 -2.28
N PHE A 247 0.67 -13.94 -2.46
CA PHE A 247 0.73 -12.87 -3.47
C PHE A 247 1.65 -13.18 -4.66
N ARG A 248 2.42 -14.27 -4.59
CA ARG A 248 3.48 -14.64 -5.55
C ARG A 248 3.43 -16.12 -5.93
N ARG A 249 2.23 -16.66 -6.15
CA ARG A 249 2.03 -18.07 -6.49
C ARG A 249 2.79 -18.50 -7.74
N SER A 250 2.98 -17.60 -8.70
CA SER A 250 3.69 -17.87 -9.95
C SER A 250 5.20 -17.58 -9.88
N ALA A 251 5.81 -17.57 -8.69
CA ALA A 251 7.25 -17.31 -8.51
C ALA A 251 8.01 -18.63 -8.24
N PRO A 252 8.68 -19.23 -9.25
CA PRO A 252 9.24 -20.58 -9.10
C PRO A 252 10.28 -20.70 -8.00
N GLU A 253 11.17 -19.72 -7.86
CA GLU A 253 12.22 -19.76 -6.84
C GLU A 253 11.65 -19.69 -5.41
N LEU A 254 10.56 -18.94 -5.22
CA LEU A 254 9.84 -18.90 -3.96
C LEU A 254 9.16 -20.24 -3.66
N GLN A 255 8.52 -20.84 -4.68
CA GLN A 255 7.86 -22.13 -4.56
C GLN A 255 8.87 -23.25 -4.24
N LYS A 256 10.05 -23.26 -4.88
CA LYS A 256 11.15 -24.19 -4.54
C LYS A 256 11.57 -24.07 -3.08
N LEU A 257 11.77 -22.83 -2.59
CA LEU A 257 12.15 -22.57 -1.20
C LEU A 257 11.06 -23.05 -0.22
N TYR A 258 9.79 -22.82 -0.55
CA TYR A 258 8.64 -23.30 0.23
C TYR A 258 8.56 -24.83 0.29
N VAL A 259 8.72 -25.52 -0.85
CA VAL A 259 8.70 -26.99 -0.92
C VAL A 259 9.77 -27.60 -0.01
N LEU A 260 11.00 -27.07 -0.05
CA LEU A 260 12.07 -27.53 0.84
C LEU A 260 11.77 -27.26 2.32
N GLN A 261 11.13 -26.13 2.62
CA GLN A 261 10.71 -25.82 3.99
C GLN A 261 9.59 -26.75 4.48
N CYS A 262 8.65 -27.14 3.61
CA CYS A 262 7.62 -28.12 3.93
C CYS A 262 8.23 -29.47 4.29
N LEU A 263 9.19 -29.95 3.51
CA LEU A 263 9.94 -31.17 3.82
C LEU A 263 10.61 -31.10 5.20
N LYS A 264 11.26 -29.98 5.52
CA LYS A 264 11.89 -29.78 6.84
C LYS A 264 10.90 -29.89 8.01
N LEU A 265 9.64 -29.52 7.78
CA LEU A 265 8.55 -29.65 8.75
C LEU A 265 7.79 -30.98 8.64
N TYR A 266 8.25 -31.92 7.82
CA TYR A 266 7.58 -33.19 7.54
C TYR A 266 6.17 -33.03 6.93
N LEU A 267 5.90 -31.89 6.31
CA LEU A 267 4.66 -31.57 5.61
C LEU A 267 4.72 -32.11 4.17
N THR A 268 4.78 -33.44 4.01
CA THR A 268 5.02 -34.09 2.72
C THR A 268 3.95 -33.77 1.69
N ASP A 269 2.68 -33.75 2.09
CA ASP A 269 1.56 -33.51 1.19
C ASP A 269 1.63 -32.10 0.58
N PHE A 270 1.95 -31.10 1.40
CA PHE A 270 2.15 -29.72 0.95
C PHE A 270 3.40 -29.57 0.07
N ALA A 271 4.44 -30.36 0.33
CA ALA A 271 5.64 -30.38 -0.50
C ALA A 271 5.36 -31.00 -1.89
N GLU A 272 4.54 -32.04 -1.95
CA GLU A 272 4.12 -32.70 -3.19
C GLU A 272 3.17 -31.83 -4.01
N GLU A 273 2.19 -31.18 -3.39
CA GLU A 273 1.36 -30.16 -4.05
C GLU A 273 2.25 -29.05 -4.63
N GLY A 274 3.23 -28.59 -3.86
CA GLY A 274 4.14 -27.55 -4.34
C GLY A 274 5.03 -27.98 -5.51
N LEU A 275 5.35 -29.27 -5.65
CA LEU A 275 6.02 -29.81 -6.84
C LEU A 275 5.10 -29.83 -8.06
N GLN A 276 3.82 -30.14 -7.88
CA GLN A 276 2.84 -30.10 -8.98
C GLN A 276 2.73 -28.68 -9.53
N ASP A 277 2.64 -27.69 -8.64
CA ASP A 277 2.67 -26.27 -9.03
C ASP A 277 3.95 -25.92 -9.81
N LEU A 278 5.12 -26.35 -9.33
CA LEU A 278 6.40 -26.10 -9.99
C LEU A 278 6.43 -26.65 -11.42
N ALA A 279 5.92 -27.87 -11.62
CA ALA A 279 5.85 -28.48 -12.93
C ALA A 279 5.02 -27.66 -13.94
N GLN A 280 4.02 -26.91 -13.47
CA GLN A 280 3.18 -26.04 -14.31
C GLN A 280 3.83 -24.67 -14.61
N MET A 281 4.79 -24.21 -13.81
CA MET A 281 5.37 -22.85 -13.93
C MET A 281 6.85 -22.80 -14.34
N THR A 282 7.54 -23.95 -14.50
CA THR A 282 8.94 -24.02 -14.93
C THR A 282 9.15 -24.84 -16.20
N THR A 283 10.35 -24.75 -16.78
CA THR A 283 10.76 -25.66 -17.86
C THR A 283 10.94 -27.09 -17.33
N ALA A 284 10.86 -28.08 -18.23
CA ALA A 284 11.12 -29.48 -17.87
C ALA A 284 12.54 -29.66 -17.28
N THR A 285 13.53 -28.97 -17.82
CA THR A 285 14.91 -29.01 -17.34
C THR A 285 15.03 -28.49 -15.90
N ASP A 286 14.45 -27.31 -15.62
CA ASP A 286 14.50 -26.70 -14.29
C ASP A 286 13.76 -27.55 -13.25
N TYR A 287 12.60 -28.10 -13.63
CA TYR A 287 11.83 -29.00 -12.79
C TYR A 287 12.63 -30.27 -12.45
N GLN A 288 13.23 -30.93 -13.45
CA GLN A 288 14.03 -32.14 -13.22
C GLN A 288 15.28 -31.86 -12.37
N ALA A 289 15.89 -30.69 -12.53
CA ALA A 289 17.01 -30.27 -11.69
C ALA A 289 16.56 -30.13 -10.22
N PHE A 290 15.44 -29.46 -9.97
CA PHE A 290 14.91 -29.29 -8.62
C PHE A 290 14.40 -30.59 -8.00
N LEU A 291 13.78 -31.48 -8.78
CA LEU A 291 13.26 -32.77 -8.33
C LEU A 291 14.37 -33.64 -7.71
N LYS A 292 15.59 -33.60 -8.25
CA LYS A 292 16.76 -34.28 -7.66
C LYS A 292 17.06 -33.76 -6.26
N THR A 293 17.03 -32.44 -6.07
CA THR A 293 17.23 -31.80 -4.75
C THR A 293 16.13 -32.22 -3.77
N TYR A 294 14.87 -32.19 -4.21
CA TYR A 294 13.73 -32.64 -3.40
C TYR A 294 13.88 -34.11 -2.96
N GLN A 295 14.21 -35.01 -3.90
CA GLN A 295 14.36 -36.44 -3.62
C GLN A 295 15.51 -36.71 -2.63
N ALA A 296 16.64 -36.02 -2.80
CA ALA A 296 17.76 -36.12 -1.86
C ALA A 296 17.36 -35.68 -0.44
N GLN A 297 16.63 -34.57 -0.31
CA GLN A 297 16.16 -34.07 0.98
C GLN A 297 15.15 -35.02 1.63
N ARG A 298 14.22 -35.58 0.86
CA ARG A 298 13.24 -36.56 1.33
C ARG A 298 13.91 -37.86 1.82
N ALA A 299 14.91 -38.36 1.11
CA ALA A 299 15.65 -39.56 1.53
C ALA A 299 16.41 -39.36 2.85
N LEU A 300 16.93 -38.15 3.13
CA LEU A 300 17.55 -37.83 4.41
C LEU A 300 16.53 -37.89 5.56
N ILE A 301 15.35 -37.34 5.34
CA ILE A 301 14.24 -37.35 6.29
C ILE A 301 13.75 -38.77 6.60
N GLU A 302 13.67 -39.63 5.58
CA GLU A 302 13.31 -41.04 5.74
C GLU A 302 14.34 -41.80 6.58
N LYS A 303 15.65 -41.58 6.32
CA LYS A 303 16.74 -42.16 7.13
C LYS A 303 16.73 -41.68 8.58
N GLU A 304 16.48 -40.39 8.82
CA GLU A 304 16.33 -39.86 10.19
C GLU A 304 15.16 -40.52 10.91
N ARG A 305 14.02 -40.74 10.24
CA ARG A 305 12.88 -41.44 10.85
C ARG A 305 13.17 -42.90 11.19
N GLU A 306 13.92 -43.59 10.35
CA GLU A 306 14.33 -44.98 10.56
C GLU A 306 15.29 -45.13 11.75
N SER A 307 16.16 -44.15 12.01
CA SER A 307 17.10 -44.21 13.14
C SER A 307 16.46 -43.96 14.52
N PHE A 308 15.21 -43.48 14.56
CA PHE A 308 14.41 -43.34 15.79
C PHE A 308 13.42 -44.50 16.02
N ARG A 309 13.40 -45.52 15.13
CA ARG A 309 12.63 -46.76 15.29
C ARG A 309 13.51 -47.87 15.86
#